data_AF-A0A5N5LKE2-F1
#
_entry.id   AF-A0A5N5LKE2-F1
#
_cell.length_a   1.000
_cell.length_b   1.000
_cell.length_c   1.000
_cell.angle_alpha   90.00
_cell.angle_beta   90.00
_cell.angle_gamma   90.00
#
_symmetry.space_group_name_H-M   'P 1'
#
loop_
_entity.id
_entity.type
_entity.pdbx_description
1 polymer ?
#
loop_
_entity_poly.entity_id
_entity_poly.type
_entity_poly.pdbx_seq_one_letter_code
_entity_poly.pdbx_strand_id
1 'polypeptide(L)'
;MAHAHNVMIRQLNSMYLQAPYVKEEADQHDLCQYAVFWKDFLHHHHDLEETVYFPDIERITGVKGIMEENVSQHAEFTPGLDEFGRYVQDCLDKKQTFDSRKFTGLIDAFGPKLATHLAEEVGTLVELGKYDIQAVKKSYNALEAEAQKVSKTKVLPLVCGARDVTYEGGCTWPRFPFFVPYMIDWMFTGEYKSVWRFNPSTIHGKPRPLHFLPKDA
;
A
#
# COMPACT_ATOMS: atom_id res chain seq x y z
N MET A 1 3.61 -3.59 -10.56
CA MET A 1 2.43 -4.17 -9.90
C MET A 1 2.78 -5.02 -8.69
N ALA A 2 3.30 -6.24 -8.86
CA ALA A 2 3.57 -7.16 -7.75
C ALA A 2 4.37 -6.55 -6.57
N HIS A 3 5.39 -5.73 -6.84
CA HIS A 3 6.15 -5.05 -5.78
C HIS A 3 5.34 -4.02 -4.98
N ALA A 4 4.47 -3.25 -5.65
CA ALA A 4 3.58 -2.31 -5.00
C ALA A 4 2.55 -3.04 -4.12
N HIS A 5 1.96 -4.12 -4.65
CA HIS A 5 1.01 -4.97 -3.92
C HIS A 5 1.64 -5.59 -2.68
N ASN A 6 2.85 -6.14 -2.82
CA ASN A 6 3.58 -6.70 -1.68
C ASN A 6 3.84 -5.64 -0.59
N VAL A 7 4.20 -4.42 -0.99
CA VAL A 7 4.37 -3.31 -0.04
C VAL A 7 3.05 -2.98 0.68
N MET A 8 1.92 -2.90 -0.02
CA MET A 8 0.60 -2.67 0.59
C MET A 8 0.21 -3.78 1.57
N ILE A 9 0.42 -5.04 1.20
CA ILE A 9 0.13 -6.21 2.04
C ILE A 9 1.01 -6.18 3.30
N ARG A 10 2.31 -5.91 3.15
CA ARG A 10 3.24 -5.83 4.30
C ARG A 10 2.87 -4.71 5.27
N GLN A 11 2.42 -3.56 4.75
CA GLN A 11 1.94 -2.45 5.58
C GLN A 11 0.67 -2.83 6.34
N LEU A 12 -0.31 -3.45 5.66
CA LEU A 12 -1.56 -3.91 6.27
C LEU A 12 -1.28 -4.93 7.38
N ASN A 13 -0.44 -5.92 7.10
CA ASN A 13 -0.01 -6.92 8.09
C ASN A 13 0.71 -6.27 9.28
N SER A 14 1.59 -5.29 9.01
CA SER A 14 2.31 -4.57 10.05
C SER A 14 1.36 -3.84 11.01
N MET A 15 0.33 -3.18 10.48
CA MET A 15 -0.71 -2.53 11.30
C MET A 15 -1.53 -3.56 12.07
N TYR A 16 -2.04 -4.58 11.39
CA TYR A 16 -2.90 -5.61 11.97
C TYR A 16 -2.24 -6.32 13.16
N LEU A 17 -0.98 -6.72 13.00
CA LEU A 17 -0.23 -7.43 14.03
C LEU A 17 0.14 -6.55 15.23
N GLN A 18 0.39 -5.26 15.01
CA GLN A 18 0.80 -4.34 16.06
C GLN A 18 -0.38 -3.73 16.83
N ALA A 19 -1.52 -3.50 16.17
CA ALA A 19 -2.67 -2.79 16.74
C ALA A 19 -3.11 -3.27 18.15
N PRO A 20 -3.16 -4.58 18.46
CA PRO A 20 -3.54 -5.05 19.80
C PRO A 20 -2.61 -4.62 20.93
N TYR A 21 -1.36 -4.29 20.60
CA TYR A 21 -0.29 -4.01 21.55
C TYR A 21 0.05 -2.52 21.70
N VAL A 22 -0.57 -1.65 20.90
CA VAL A 22 -0.41 -0.20 21.00
C VAL A 22 -1.25 0.35 22.16
N LYS A 23 -0.60 0.71 23.27
CA LYS A 23 -1.28 1.10 24.52
C LYS A 23 -1.37 2.61 24.74
N GLU A 24 -0.31 3.35 24.43
CA GLU A 24 -0.25 4.79 24.66
C GLU A 24 -1.07 5.55 23.62
N GLU A 25 -1.81 6.59 24.05
CA GLU A 25 -2.67 7.41 23.16
C GLU A 25 -1.86 8.01 21.98
N ALA A 26 -0.63 8.46 22.24
CA ALA A 26 0.24 9.00 21.20
C ALA A 26 0.62 7.95 20.14
N ASP A 27 0.87 6.70 20.55
CA ASP A 27 1.19 5.62 19.62
C ASP A 27 -0.07 5.16 18.86
N GLN A 28 -1.25 5.20 19.48
CA GLN A 28 -2.54 4.93 18.81
C GLN A 28 -2.84 5.98 17.74
N HIS A 29 -2.58 7.26 18.04
CA HIS A 29 -2.67 8.35 17.08
C HIS A 29 -1.70 8.12 15.92
N ASP A 30 -0.44 7.77 16.18
CA ASP A 30 0.53 7.45 15.13
C ASP A 30 0.10 6.25 14.27
N LEU A 31 -0.49 5.20 14.87
CA LEU A 31 -1.03 4.05 14.14
C LEU A 31 -2.18 4.47 13.21
N CYS A 32 -3.11 5.28 13.70
CA CYS A 32 -4.20 5.81 12.88
C CYS A 32 -3.66 6.68 11.73
N GLN A 33 -2.63 7.48 11.98
CA GLN A 33 -1.99 8.30 10.96
C GLN A 33 -1.30 7.44 9.90
N TYR A 34 -0.63 6.35 10.30
CA TYR A 34 -0.04 5.36 9.40
C TYR A 34 -1.12 4.69 8.53
N ALA A 35 -2.26 4.33 9.13
CA ALA A 35 -3.40 3.74 8.44
C ALA A 35 -4.03 4.68 7.41
N VAL A 36 -4.15 5.97 7.71
CA VAL A 36 -4.60 6.99 6.73
C VAL A 36 -3.63 7.05 5.55
N PHE A 37 -2.32 7.12 5.78
CA PHE A 37 -1.35 7.15 4.68
C PHE A 37 -1.40 5.89 3.82
N TRP A 38 -1.60 4.73 4.44
CA TRP A 38 -1.77 3.47 3.73
C TRP A 38 -3.05 3.44 2.88
N LYS A 39 -4.19 3.87 3.44
CA LYS A 39 -5.47 3.94 2.74
C LYS A 39 -5.38 4.91 1.56
N ASP A 40 -4.82 6.10 1.76
CA ASP A 40 -4.65 7.09 0.68
C ASP A 40 -3.73 6.56 -0.44
N PHE A 41 -2.65 5.85 -0.07
CA PHE A 41 -1.77 5.20 -1.05
C PHE A 41 -2.51 4.13 -1.86
N LEU A 42 -3.31 3.29 -1.20
CA LEU A 42 -4.09 2.23 -1.84
C LEU A 42 -5.17 2.80 -2.78
N HIS A 43 -5.90 3.84 -2.37
CA HIS A 43 -6.87 4.50 -3.25
C HIS A 43 -6.18 5.13 -4.46
N HIS A 44 -5.08 5.86 -4.24
CA HIS A 44 -4.37 6.47 -5.36
C HIS A 44 -3.88 5.43 -6.38
N HIS A 45 -3.45 4.27 -5.90
CA HIS A 45 -3.04 3.15 -6.73
C HIS A 45 -4.19 2.64 -7.62
N HIS A 46 -5.32 2.26 -7.02
CA HIS A 46 -6.48 1.76 -7.76
C HIS A 46 -7.14 2.84 -8.65
N ASP A 47 -7.17 4.10 -8.20
CA ASP A 47 -7.70 5.23 -8.98
C ASP A 47 -6.92 5.38 -10.29
N LEU A 48 -5.58 5.28 -10.24
CA LEU A 48 -4.77 5.36 -11.45
C LEU A 48 -4.94 4.15 -12.35
N GLU A 49 -5.20 2.96 -11.80
CA GLU A 49 -5.52 1.79 -12.59
C GLU A 49 -6.81 1.99 -13.38
N GLU A 50 -7.89 2.39 -12.73
CA GLU A 50 -9.19 2.56 -13.38
C GLU A 50 -9.24 3.77 -14.33
N THR A 51 -8.53 4.85 -14.01
CA THR A 51 -8.59 6.09 -14.81
C THR A 51 -7.54 6.18 -15.91
N VAL A 52 -6.45 5.42 -15.79
CA VAL A 52 -5.33 5.47 -16.74
C VAL A 52 -5.03 4.10 -17.33
N TYR A 53 -4.68 3.12 -16.48
CA TYR A 53 -4.06 1.88 -16.96
C TYR A 53 -5.05 0.92 -17.62
N PHE A 54 -6.15 0.58 -16.96
CA PHE A 54 -7.16 -0.35 -17.50
C PHE A 54 -7.78 0.14 -18.81
N PRO A 55 -8.16 1.42 -18.97
CA PRO A 55 -8.63 1.94 -20.26
C PRO A 55 -7.58 1.82 -21.36
N ASP A 56 -6.30 2.03 -21.04
CA ASP A 56 -5.21 1.86 -21.98
C ASP A 56 -5.02 0.40 -22.39
N ILE A 57 -5.17 -0.55 -21.45
CA ILE A 57 -5.11 -1.98 -21.76
C ILE A 57 -6.22 -2.38 -22.73
N GLU A 58 -7.46 -1.93 -22.52
CA GLU A 58 -8.54 -2.17 -23.48
C GLU A 58 -8.21 -1.61 -24.87
N ARG A 59 -7.69 -0.38 -24.93
CA ARG A 59 -7.29 0.27 -26.18
C ARG A 59 -6.16 -0.47 -26.90
N ILE A 60 -5.17 -0.96 -26.17
CA ILE A 60 -3.99 -1.66 -26.72
C ILE A 60 -4.39 -3.05 -27.22
N THR A 61 -5.22 -3.76 -26.46
CA THR A 61 -5.62 -5.14 -26.78
C THR A 61 -6.77 -5.20 -27.80
N GLY A 62 -7.58 -4.14 -27.89
CA GLY A 62 -8.82 -4.12 -28.67
C GLY A 62 -9.95 -4.95 -28.07
N VAL A 63 -9.78 -5.47 -26.84
CA VAL A 63 -10.75 -6.32 -26.16
C VAL A 63 -11.47 -5.50 -25.09
N LYS A 64 -12.75 -5.20 -25.36
CA LYS A 64 -13.61 -4.49 -24.40
C LYS A 64 -13.86 -5.35 -23.17
N GLY A 65 -13.78 -4.76 -21.98
CA GLY A 65 -14.05 -5.43 -20.71
C GLY A 65 -12.93 -6.37 -20.25
N ILE A 66 -11.74 -6.35 -20.88
CA ILE A 66 -10.65 -7.26 -20.51
C ILE A 66 -10.17 -7.06 -19.05
N MET A 67 -10.43 -5.89 -18.48
CA MET A 67 -10.11 -5.53 -17.08
C MET A 67 -11.36 -5.41 -16.19
N GLU A 68 -12.56 -5.77 -16.66
CA GLU A 68 -13.82 -5.56 -15.93
C GLU A 68 -13.87 -6.35 -14.62
N GLU A 69 -13.27 -7.54 -14.59
CA GLU A 69 -13.15 -8.33 -13.36
C GLU A 69 -12.34 -7.58 -12.28
N ASN A 70 -11.18 -7.01 -12.64
CA ASN A 70 -10.36 -6.24 -11.70
C ASN A 70 -11.14 -5.03 -11.14
N VAL A 71 -11.88 -4.32 -12.00
CA VAL A 71 -12.75 -3.20 -11.59
C VAL A 71 -13.87 -3.69 -10.66
N SER A 72 -14.50 -4.82 -10.96
CA SER A 72 -15.54 -5.37 -10.09
C SER A 72 -14.96 -5.74 -8.72
N GLN A 73 -13.75 -6.29 -8.68
CA GLN A 73 -13.07 -6.63 -7.44
C GLN A 73 -12.73 -5.40 -6.60
N HIS A 74 -12.31 -4.29 -7.23
CA HIS A 74 -12.18 -3.00 -6.54
C HIS A 74 -13.46 -2.61 -5.82
N ALA A 75 -14.59 -2.70 -6.51
CA ALA A 75 -15.90 -2.35 -5.95
C ALA A 75 -16.29 -3.24 -4.76
N GLU A 76 -15.81 -4.48 -4.68
CA GLU A 76 -16.16 -5.39 -3.58
C GLU A 76 -15.52 -5.01 -2.24
N PHE A 77 -14.27 -4.54 -2.23
CA PHE A 77 -13.58 -4.19 -0.97
C PHE A 77 -13.68 -2.70 -0.63
N THR A 78 -13.94 -1.83 -1.61
CA THR A 78 -13.96 -0.37 -1.43
C THR A 78 -14.87 0.10 -0.30
N PRO A 79 -16.13 -0.38 -0.14
CA PRO A 79 -16.98 0.05 0.96
C PRO A 79 -16.38 -0.21 2.35
N GLY A 80 -15.75 -1.38 2.54
CA GLY A 80 -15.11 -1.74 3.80
C GLY A 80 -13.80 -0.97 4.04
N LEU A 81 -13.02 -0.73 2.98
CA LEU A 81 -11.84 0.13 3.03
C LEU A 81 -12.21 1.58 3.42
N ASP A 82 -13.30 2.10 2.89
CA ASP A 82 -13.79 3.44 3.23
C ASP A 82 -14.31 3.52 4.66
N GLU A 83 -14.94 2.46 5.17
CA GLU A 83 -15.33 2.39 6.59
C GLU A 83 -14.12 2.39 7.51
N PHE A 84 -13.09 1.60 7.18
CA PHE A 84 -11.81 1.62 7.87
C PHE A 84 -11.18 3.02 7.84
N GLY A 85 -11.14 3.65 6.68
CA GLY A 85 -10.62 5.01 6.49
C GLY A 85 -11.35 6.05 7.35
N ARG A 86 -12.69 6.01 7.38
CA ARG A 86 -13.50 6.89 8.24
C ARG A 86 -13.18 6.67 9.72
N TYR A 87 -13.11 5.41 10.15
CA TYR A 87 -12.82 5.09 11.55
C TYR A 87 -11.46 5.64 12.02
N VAL A 88 -10.41 5.45 11.23
CA VAL A 88 -9.07 5.93 11.61
C VAL A 88 -8.99 7.46 11.57
N GLN A 89 -9.70 8.11 10.63
CA GLN A 89 -9.79 9.57 10.59
C GLN A 89 -10.57 10.13 11.79
N ASP A 90 -11.68 9.50 12.17
CA ASP A 90 -12.46 9.90 13.35
C ASP A 90 -11.66 9.73 14.66
N CYS A 91 -10.75 8.75 14.72
CA CYS A 91 -9.82 8.63 15.83
C CYS A 91 -8.81 9.79 15.88
N LEU A 92 -8.23 10.18 14.73
CA LEU A 92 -7.32 11.34 14.65
C LEU A 92 -8.02 12.66 15.00
N ASP A 93 -9.26 12.82 14.55
CA ASP A 93 -10.10 13.99 14.82
C ASP A 93 -10.67 14.01 16.25
N LYS A 94 -10.35 13.00 17.08
CA LYS A 94 -10.86 12.82 18.45
C LYS A 94 -12.39 12.72 18.54
N LYS A 95 -13.04 12.29 17.47
CA LYS A 95 -14.48 11.98 17.43
C LYS A 95 -14.78 10.59 17.97
N GLN A 96 -13.80 9.70 17.92
CA GLN A 96 -13.88 8.34 18.44
C GLN A 96 -12.59 7.96 19.19
N THR A 97 -12.71 7.18 20.27
CA THR A 97 -11.55 6.56 20.93
C THR A 97 -11.09 5.33 20.14
N PHE A 98 -9.77 5.18 19.99
CA PHE A 98 -9.17 4.01 19.36
C PHE A 98 -9.53 2.72 20.14
N ASP A 99 -9.92 1.69 19.41
CA ASP A 99 -10.20 0.34 19.90
C ASP A 99 -9.55 -0.64 18.91
N SER A 100 -8.57 -1.39 19.40
CA SER A 100 -7.79 -2.28 18.55
C SER A 100 -8.60 -3.42 17.95
N ARG A 101 -9.66 -3.90 18.63
CA ARG A 101 -10.54 -4.96 18.11
C ARG A 101 -11.41 -4.45 16.98
N LYS A 102 -11.92 -3.22 17.08
CA LYS A 102 -12.63 -2.55 15.99
C LYS A 102 -11.69 -2.31 14.82
N PHE A 103 -10.48 -1.81 15.08
CA PHE A 103 -9.46 -1.60 14.05
C PHE A 103 -9.16 -2.87 13.25
N THR A 104 -8.85 -3.99 13.93
CA THR A 104 -8.56 -5.26 13.25
C THR A 104 -9.80 -5.87 12.62
N GLY A 105 -10.97 -5.78 13.27
CA GLY A 105 -12.23 -6.29 12.72
C GLY A 105 -12.67 -5.57 11.43
N LEU A 106 -12.39 -4.28 11.30
CA LEU A 106 -12.60 -3.55 10.05
C LEU A 106 -11.65 -4.05 8.95
N ILE A 107 -10.39 -4.34 9.29
CA ILE A 107 -9.45 -4.99 8.35
C ILE A 107 -9.94 -6.39 7.97
N ASP A 108 -10.43 -7.19 8.91
CA ASP A 108 -10.96 -8.53 8.63
C ASP A 108 -12.14 -8.50 7.63
N ALA A 109 -12.92 -7.41 7.62
CA ALA A 109 -14.07 -7.26 6.74
C ALA A 109 -13.71 -7.04 5.26
N PHE A 110 -12.69 -6.23 4.95
CA PHE A 110 -12.29 -5.95 3.57
C PHE A 110 -11.03 -6.70 3.12
N GLY A 111 -10.15 -7.06 4.07
CA GLY A 111 -8.81 -7.59 3.84
C GLY A 111 -8.76 -8.84 2.96
N PRO A 112 -9.62 -9.86 3.17
CA PRO A 112 -9.65 -11.05 2.32
C PRO A 112 -9.93 -10.71 0.84
N LYS A 113 -10.89 -9.82 0.58
CA LYS A 113 -11.26 -9.40 -0.79
C LYS A 113 -10.14 -8.60 -1.45
N LEU A 114 -9.52 -7.68 -0.70
CA LEU A 114 -8.34 -6.96 -1.17
C LEU A 114 -7.19 -7.93 -1.51
N ALA A 115 -6.92 -8.91 -0.66
CA ALA A 115 -5.86 -9.90 -0.89
C ALA A 115 -6.11 -10.74 -2.15
N THR A 116 -7.36 -11.18 -2.37
CA THR A 116 -7.76 -11.86 -3.61
C THR A 116 -7.49 -10.98 -4.83
N HIS A 117 -7.98 -9.74 -4.81
CA HIS A 117 -7.78 -8.81 -5.92
C HIS A 117 -6.28 -8.60 -6.25
N LEU A 118 -5.47 -8.26 -5.24
CA LEU A 118 -4.05 -8.00 -5.43
C LEU A 118 -3.28 -9.22 -5.97
N ALA A 119 -3.78 -10.44 -5.72
CA ALA A 119 -3.21 -11.68 -6.23
C ALA A 119 -3.68 -12.00 -7.65
N GLU A 120 -4.99 -11.92 -7.90
CA GLU A 120 -5.59 -12.29 -9.19
C GLU A 120 -5.23 -11.30 -10.29
N GLU A 121 -5.13 -10.01 -9.98
CA GLU A 121 -4.68 -9.01 -10.95
C GLU A 121 -3.31 -9.37 -11.54
N VAL A 122 -2.37 -9.88 -10.73
CA VAL A 122 -1.04 -10.27 -11.23
C VAL A 122 -1.19 -11.34 -12.32
N GLY A 123 -2.10 -12.30 -12.15
CA GLY A 123 -2.44 -13.29 -13.17
C GLY A 123 -3.01 -12.64 -14.43
N THR A 124 -4.00 -11.76 -14.29
CA THR A 124 -4.59 -11.00 -15.41
C THR A 124 -3.54 -10.24 -16.20
N LEU A 125 -2.61 -9.56 -15.52
CA LEU A 125 -1.54 -8.79 -16.17
C LEU A 125 -0.49 -9.68 -16.85
N VAL A 126 -0.20 -10.86 -16.32
CA VAL A 126 0.69 -11.83 -16.98
C VAL A 126 0.08 -12.32 -18.30
N GLU A 127 -1.23 -12.56 -18.33
CA GLU A 127 -1.95 -12.98 -19.53
C GLU A 127 -1.96 -11.93 -20.65
N LEU A 128 -1.66 -10.66 -20.34
CA LEU A 128 -1.46 -9.62 -21.35
C LEU A 128 -0.21 -9.84 -22.21
N GLY A 129 0.70 -10.74 -21.82
CA GLY A 129 1.91 -11.09 -22.55
C GLY A 129 1.69 -11.60 -23.98
N LYS A 130 0.46 -12.02 -24.31
CA LYS A 130 0.05 -12.44 -25.67
C LYS A 130 -0.28 -11.29 -26.62
N TYR A 131 -0.41 -10.06 -26.12
CA TYR A 131 -0.68 -8.86 -26.93
C TYR A 131 0.60 -8.07 -27.20
N ASP A 132 0.49 -6.82 -27.67
CA ASP A 132 1.62 -5.90 -27.82
C ASP A 132 2.21 -5.53 -26.45
N ILE A 133 3.10 -6.38 -25.96
CA ILE A 133 3.74 -6.22 -24.65
C ILE A 133 4.59 -4.94 -24.55
N GLN A 134 5.07 -4.40 -25.67
CA GLN A 134 5.83 -3.13 -25.65
C GLN A 134 4.88 -1.95 -25.41
N ALA A 135 3.70 -1.97 -26.04
CA ALA A 135 2.66 -0.98 -25.77
C ALA A 135 2.13 -1.09 -24.33
N VAL A 136 1.87 -2.31 -23.83
CA VAL A 136 1.47 -2.55 -22.43
C VAL A 136 2.52 -2.00 -21.46
N LYS A 137 3.80 -2.31 -21.68
CA LYS A 137 4.91 -1.81 -20.85
C LYS A 137 5.01 -0.28 -20.90
N LYS A 138 4.76 0.34 -22.05
CA LYS A 138 4.75 1.80 -22.18
C LYS A 138 3.62 2.42 -21.36
N SER A 139 2.41 1.85 -21.39
CA SER A 139 1.29 2.31 -20.56
C SER A 139 1.60 2.14 -19.08
N TYR A 140 2.17 1.00 -18.67
CA TYR A 140 2.59 0.78 -17.28
C TYR A 140 3.65 1.80 -16.81
N ASN A 141 4.60 2.17 -17.66
CA ASN A 141 5.57 3.22 -17.30
C ASN A 141 4.91 4.60 -17.13
N ALA A 142 3.84 4.89 -17.88
CA ALA A 142 3.07 6.12 -17.72
C ALA A 142 2.30 6.11 -16.38
N LEU A 143 1.69 4.97 -16.03
CA LEU A 143 1.10 4.74 -14.70
C LEU A 143 2.13 5.00 -13.58
N GLU A 144 3.33 4.42 -13.67
CA GLU A 144 4.38 4.62 -12.67
C GLU A 144 4.83 6.08 -12.56
N ALA A 145 4.85 6.83 -13.67
CA ALA A 145 5.20 8.24 -13.67
C ALA A 145 4.12 9.10 -12.98
N GLU A 146 2.84 8.79 -13.16
CA GLU A 146 1.74 9.43 -12.45
C GLU A 146 1.75 9.07 -10.96
N ALA A 147 1.96 7.80 -10.63
CA ALA A 147 2.02 7.31 -9.24
C ALA A 147 3.15 7.96 -8.42
N GLN A 148 4.19 8.49 -9.07
CA GLN A 148 5.30 9.19 -8.41
C GLN A 148 4.99 10.65 -8.04
N LYS A 149 3.85 11.21 -8.47
CA LYS A 149 3.45 12.60 -8.17
C LYS A 149 2.84 12.79 -6.77
N VAL A 150 2.85 11.74 -5.96
CA VAL A 150 2.37 11.71 -4.57
C VAL A 150 3.27 12.51 -3.61
N SER A 151 2.75 12.75 -2.40
CA SER A 151 3.50 13.41 -1.33
C SER A 151 4.79 12.66 -1.00
N LYS A 152 5.91 13.37 -1.10
CA LYS A 152 7.24 12.84 -0.79
C LYS A 152 7.44 12.60 0.71
N THR A 153 6.78 13.35 1.58
CA THR A 153 6.91 13.18 3.05
C THR A 153 5.97 12.12 3.61
N LYS A 154 4.88 11.77 2.91
CA LYS A 154 3.92 10.76 3.36
C LYS A 154 4.14 9.40 2.69
N VAL A 155 4.20 9.37 1.36
CA VAL A 155 4.18 8.11 0.60
C VAL A 155 5.57 7.49 0.45
N LEU A 156 6.63 8.29 0.24
CA LEU A 156 7.97 7.70 0.07
C LEU A 156 8.47 6.96 1.32
N PRO A 157 8.36 7.50 2.56
CA PRO A 157 8.76 6.75 3.75
C PRO A 157 7.89 5.51 3.99
N LEU A 158 6.60 5.59 3.68
CA LEU A 158 5.65 4.49 3.77
C LEU A 158 6.04 3.34 2.82
N VAL A 159 6.25 3.64 1.52
CA VAL A 159 6.63 2.66 0.49
C VAL A 159 8.01 2.08 0.78
N CYS A 160 9.01 2.92 1.03
CA CYS A 160 10.38 2.45 1.28
C CYS A 160 10.49 1.66 2.58
N GLY A 161 9.75 2.05 3.61
CA GLY A 161 9.74 1.37 4.91
C GLY A 161 8.96 0.04 4.92
N ALA A 162 8.26 -0.32 3.85
CA ALA A 162 7.67 -1.65 3.72
C ALA A 162 8.32 -2.50 2.63
N ARG A 163 9.20 -1.90 1.83
CA ARG A 163 10.06 -2.64 0.90
C ARG A 163 10.96 -3.60 1.68
N ASP A 164 11.06 -4.82 1.19
CA ASP A 164 12.02 -5.80 1.67
C ASP A 164 12.96 -6.13 0.50
N VAL A 165 14.24 -5.82 0.63
CA VAL A 165 15.21 -6.09 -0.46
C VAL A 165 15.74 -7.52 -0.42
N THR A 166 15.36 -8.29 0.60
CA THR A 166 15.91 -9.61 0.92
C THR A 166 14.98 -10.78 0.59
N TYR A 167 13.69 -10.53 0.30
CA TYR A 167 12.79 -11.60 -0.12
C TYR A 167 13.21 -12.19 -1.48
N GLU A 168 12.69 -13.38 -1.77
CA GLU A 168 13.05 -14.19 -2.95
C GLU A 168 13.00 -13.40 -4.26
N GLY A 169 14.10 -13.42 -5.03
CA GLY A 169 14.25 -12.62 -6.25
C GLY A 169 14.70 -11.16 -6.03
N GLY A 170 14.76 -10.71 -4.77
CA GLY A 170 15.13 -9.36 -4.38
C GLY A 170 14.09 -8.31 -4.74
N CYS A 171 14.27 -7.09 -4.23
CA CYS A 171 13.44 -5.95 -4.60
C CYS A 171 14.29 -4.76 -5.01
N THR A 172 14.30 -4.47 -6.30
CA THR A 172 14.88 -3.24 -6.84
C THR A 172 13.84 -2.14 -7.03
N TRP A 173 12.60 -2.32 -6.55
CA TRP A 173 11.50 -1.37 -6.72
C TRP A 173 11.29 -0.52 -5.46
N PRO A 174 11.08 0.81 -5.57
CA PRO A 174 11.22 1.58 -6.80
C PRO A 174 12.69 1.60 -7.26
N ARG A 175 12.92 1.68 -8.57
CA ARG A 175 14.28 1.67 -9.16
C ARG A 175 15.01 2.97 -8.88
N PHE A 176 15.42 3.11 -7.64
CA PHE A 176 16.14 4.25 -7.13
C PHE A 176 17.65 4.05 -7.28
N PRO A 177 18.40 5.11 -7.64
CA PRO A 177 19.84 5.14 -7.40
C PRO A 177 20.15 4.81 -5.93
N PHE A 178 21.28 4.15 -5.67
CA PHE A 178 21.61 3.62 -4.33
C PHE A 178 21.58 4.67 -3.21
N PHE A 179 21.80 5.96 -3.53
CA PHE A 179 21.82 7.06 -2.57
C PHE A 179 20.42 7.61 -2.23
N VAL A 180 19.40 7.36 -3.06
CA VAL A 180 18.06 7.95 -2.88
C VAL A 180 17.37 7.46 -1.59
N PRO A 181 17.45 6.18 -1.17
CA PRO A 181 16.93 5.79 0.14
C PRO A 181 17.55 6.56 1.32
N TYR A 182 18.84 6.91 1.25
CA TYR A 182 19.50 7.73 2.27
C TYR A 182 19.00 9.18 2.25
N MET A 183 18.80 9.74 1.05
CA MET A 183 18.19 11.06 0.88
C MET A 183 16.75 11.09 1.42
N ILE A 184 15.95 10.05 1.17
CA ILE A 184 14.60 9.94 1.70
C ILE A 184 14.62 9.90 3.22
N ASP A 185 15.48 9.05 3.80
CA ASP A 185 15.61 8.92 5.25
C ASP A 185 15.98 10.25 5.90
N TRP A 186 16.91 10.99 5.29
CA TRP A 186 17.37 12.29 5.80
C TRP A 186 16.37 13.43 5.59
N MET A 187 15.71 13.52 4.44
CA MET A 187 14.90 14.69 4.05
C MET A 187 13.41 14.56 4.33
N PHE A 188 12.85 13.36 4.22
CA PHE A 188 11.40 13.19 4.11
C PHE A 188 10.77 12.43 5.28
N THR A 189 11.56 11.82 6.16
CA THR A 189 11.02 11.11 7.33
C THR A 189 10.72 12.02 8.52
N GLY A 190 11.30 13.22 8.56
CA GLY A 190 11.27 14.09 9.74
C GLY A 190 9.88 14.51 10.21
N GLU A 191 8.98 14.85 9.27
CA GLU A 191 7.64 15.37 9.56
C GLU A 191 6.77 14.38 10.36
N TYR A 192 6.82 13.09 9.99
CA TYR A 192 6.04 12.02 10.63
C TYR A 192 6.94 10.94 11.25
N LYS A 193 8.06 11.36 11.85
CA LYS A 193 9.11 10.44 12.31
C LYS A 193 8.59 9.32 13.23
N SER A 194 7.64 9.64 14.11
CA SER A 194 7.06 8.72 15.08
C SER A 194 6.16 7.66 14.42
N VAL A 195 5.42 8.06 13.38
CA VAL A 195 4.55 7.21 12.55
C VAL A 195 5.36 6.11 11.85
N TRP A 196 6.59 6.41 11.42
CA TRP A 196 7.43 5.43 10.71
C TRP A 196 7.89 4.26 11.58
N ARG A 197 7.62 4.22 12.88
CA ARG A 197 7.86 3.03 13.73
C ARG A 197 7.00 1.83 13.33
N PHE A 198 5.86 2.06 12.69
CA PHE A 198 4.97 1.01 12.18
C PHE A 198 5.45 0.35 10.87
N ASN A 199 6.52 0.86 10.25
CA ASN A 199 7.09 0.22 9.06
C ASN A 199 7.69 -1.17 9.38
N PRO A 200 7.43 -2.21 8.57
CA PRO A 200 7.99 -3.56 8.78
C PRO A 200 9.44 -3.70 8.30
N SER A 201 9.98 -2.68 7.64
CA SER A 201 11.37 -2.57 7.20
C SER A 201 11.94 -1.18 7.55
N THR A 202 13.25 -1.06 7.53
CA THR A 202 13.94 0.23 7.47
C THR A 202 13.68 0.92 6.12
N ILE A 203 13.92 2.23 6.01
CA ILE A 203 13.81 2.98 4.74
C ILE A 203 14.75 2.43 3.65
N HIS A 204 15.84 1.77 4.05
CA HIS A 204 16.76 1.09 3.15
C HIS A 204 16.24 -0.28 2.66
N GLY A 205 15.10 -0.73 3.18
CA GLY A 205 14.44 -1.96 2.81
C GLY A 205 14.97 -3.22 3.49
N LYS A 206 15.72 -3.07 4.59
CA LYS A 206 16.05 -4.21 5.48
C LYS A 206 14.85 -4.50 6.39
N PRO A 207 14.33 -5.74 6.43
CA PRO A 207 13.32 -6.14 7.40
C PRO A 207 13.74 -5.83 8.83
N ARG A 208 12.77 -5.52 9.69
CA ARG A 208 13.02 -5.31 11.12
C ARG A 208 11.87 -5.89 11.96
N PRO A 209 12.11 -6.25 13.22
CA PRO A 209 11.03 -6.62 14.13
C PRO A 209 9.98 -5.52 14.23
N LEU A 210 8.71 -5.91 14.33
CA LEU A 210 7.60 -5.00 14.56
C LEU A 210 7.74 -4.41 15.97
N HIS A 211 7.69 -3.09 16.07
CA HIS A 211 8.09 -2.35 17.27
C HIS A 211 7.21 -2.64 18.49
N PHE A 212 5.93 -2.88 18.26
CA PHE A 212 4.94 -3.03 19.32
C PHE A 212 4.61 -4.49 19.68
N LEU A 213 5.21 -5.47 19.01
CA LEU A 213 4.98 -6.87 19.40
C LEU A 213 5.55 -7.16 20.80
N PRO A 214 4.93 -8.07 21.57
CA PRO A 214 5.49 -8.49 22.85
C PRO A 214 6.84 -9.19 22.62
N LYS A 215 7.75 -9.07 23.58
CA LYS A 215 9.14 -9.55 23.46
C LYS A 215 9.28 -11.07 23.32
N ASP A 216 8.18 -11.80 23.54
CA ASP A 216 8.10 -13.27 23.52
C ASP A 216 7.17 -13.80 22.41
N ALA A 217 6.78 -12.98 21.43
CA ALA A 217 5.99 -13.39 20.25
C ALA A 217 6.84 -13.98 19.12
#